data_AF-A0A0N4UUZ6-F1
#
_entry.id   AF-A0A0N4UUZ6-F1
#
_cell.length_a   1.000
_cell.length_b   1.000
_cell.length_c   1.000
_cell.angle_alpha   90.00
_cell.angle_beta   90.00
_cell.angle_gamma   90.00
#
_symmetry.space_group_name_H-M   'P 1'
#
loop_
_entity.id
_entity.type
_entity.pdbx_description
1 polymer ?
#
loop_
_entity_poly.entity_id
_entity_poly.type
_entity_poly.pdbx_seq_one_letter_code
_entity_poly.pdbx_strand_id
1 'polypeptide(L)'
;MNPYNKKFRAMFLSNRAASYMKLFRWELAIEDCTKAIELGKTPNDNSAPNDKPLERRATAHSMIPENLKYALEDYTTLAQKYPERSFYKERINSLKEQMARRPEERPKELFEWLKKALDEKVIEPTLKALSASAQYAGITCGTAIRRLFL
;
A
#
# COMPACT_ATOMS: atom_id res chain seq x y z
N MET A 1 -12.33 -33.50 11.94
CA MET A 1 -12.86 -33.08 10.62
C MET A 1 -12.13 -33.89 9.54
N ASN A 2 -12.84 -34.68 8.73
CA ASN A 2 -12.27 -35.63 7.75
C ASN A 2 -11.31 -34.91 6.76
N PRO A 3 -10.04 -35.34 6.60
CA PRO A 3 -9.06 -34.70 5.71
C PRO A 3 -9.52 -34.65 4.25
N TYR A 4 -10.31 -35.64 3.80
CA TYR A 4 -10.86 -35.70 2.45
C TYR A 4 -11.80 -34.50 2.16
N ASN A 5 -12.59 -34.07 3.14
CA ASN A 5 -13.52 -32.95 3.00
C ASN A 5 -12.78 -31.60 2.83
N LYS A 6 -11.61 -31.43 3.46
CA LYS A 6 -10.82 -30.19 3.37
C LYS A 6 -10.33 -29.93 1.94
N LYS A 7 -9.97 -30.98 1.19
CA LYS A 7 -9.53 -30.87 -0.21
C LYS A 7 -10.63 -30.35 -1.13
N PHE A 8 -11.83 -30.94 -1.06
CA PHE A 8 -12.98 -30.46 -1.83
C PHE A 8 -13.37 -29.04 -1.42
N ARG A 9 -13.29 -28.72 -0.13
CA ARG A 9 -13.53 -27.36 0.36
C ARG A 9 -12.54 -26.35 -0.24
N ALA A 10 -11.25 -26.66 -0.28
CA ALA A 10 -10.25 -25.81 -0.93
C ALA A 10 -10.52 -25.65 -2.43
N MET A 11 -10.94 -26.72 -3.11
CA MET A 11 -11.32 -26.68 -4.53
C MET A 11 -12.56 -25.80 -4.78
N PHE A 12 -13.61 -25.93 -3.97
CA PHE A 12 -14.82 -25.11 -4.08
C PHE A 12 -14.55 -23.65 -3.81
N LEU A 13 -13.73 -23.32 -2.80
CA LEU A 13 -13.29 -21.95 -2.54
C LEU A 13 -12.51 -21.39 -3.73
N SER A 14 -11.60 -22.16 -4.31
CA SER A 14 -10.84 -21.72 -5.48
C SER A 14 -11.72 -21.49 -6.71
N ASN A 15 -12.74 -22.33 -6.92
CA ASN A 15 -13.71 -22.14 -8.00
C ASN A 15 -14.60 -20.92 -7.75
N ARG A 16 -15.02 -20.69 -6.50
CA ARG A 16 -15.79 -19.50 -6.11
C ARG A 16 -14.98 -18.22 -6.30
N ALA A 17 -13.69 -18.24 -5.94
CA ALA A 17 -12.76 -17.13 -6.22
C ALA A 17 -12.66 -16.83 -7.72
N ALA A 18 -12.58 -17.86 -8.58
CA ALA A 18 -12.56 -17.67 -10.03
C ALA A 18 -13.84 -16.99 -10.55
N SER A 19 -15.00 -17.30 -9.97
CA SER A 19 -16.25 -16.60 -10.27
C SER A 19 -16.21 -15.15 -9.80
N TYR A 20 -15.68 -14.87 -8.60
CA TYR A 20 -15.52 -13.50 -8.11
C TYR A 20 -14.56 -12.66 -8.97
N MET A 21 -13.47 -13.25 -9.45
CA MET A 21 -12.56 -12.58 -10.40
C MET A 21 -13.28 -12.18 -11.69
N LYS A 22 -14.14 -13.04 -12.23
CA LYS A 22 -14.96 -12.70 -13.41
C LYS A 22 -15.98 -11.58 -13.15
N LEU A 23 -16.41 -11.43 -11.89
CA LEU A 23 -17.30 -10.35 -11.45
C LEU A 23 -16.53 -9.10 -10.99
N PHE A 24 -15.20 -9.03 -11.19
CA PHE A 24 -14.35 -7.92 -10.73
C PHE A 24 -14.41 -7.67 -9.21
N ARG A 25 -14.80 -8.68 -8.42
CA ARG A 25 -14.81 -8.61 -6.94
C ARG A 25 -13.51 -9.19 -6.39
N TRP A 26 -12.46 -8.39 -6.46
CA TRP A 26 -11.09 -8.83 -6.18
C TRP A 26 -10.85 -9.18 -4.71
N GLU A 27 -11.44 -8.42 -3.79
CA GLU A 27 -11.28 -8.59 -2.34
C GLU A 27 -11.86 -9.93 -1.87
N LEU A 28 -13.07 -10.27 -2.33
CA LEU A 28 -13.70 -11.55 -2.04
C LEU A 28 -12.93 -12.73 -2.66
N ALA A 29 -12.38 -12.53 -3.87
CA ALA A 29 -11.54 -13.54 -4.50
C ALA A 29 -10.25 -13.81 -3.68
N ILE A 30 -9.64 -12.76 -3.13
CA ILE A 30 -8.44 -12.87 -2.27
C ILE A 30 -8.77 -13.63 -0.98
N GLU A 31 -9.89 -13.31 -0.34
CA GLU A 31 -10.33 -13.97 0.89
C GLU A 31 -10.52 -15.49 0.67
N ASP A 32 -11.22 -15.85 -0.41
CA ASP A 32 -11.46 -17.25 -0.77
C ASP A 32 -10.18 -17.99 -1.15
N CYS A 33 -9.28 -17.35 -1.90
CA CYS A 33 -7.99 -17.95 -2.23
C CYS A 33 -7.13 -18.15 -0.98
N THR A 34 -7.15 -17.22 -0.03
CA THR A 34 -6.39 -17.32 1.22
C THR A 34 -6.88 -18.50 2.07
N LYS A 35 -8.20 -18.62 2.25
CA LYS A 35 -8.82 -19.77 2.92
C LYS A 35 -8.50 -21.09 2.20
N ALA A 36 -8.50 -21.09 0.86
CA ALA A 36 -8.15 -22.29 0.08
C ALA A 36 -6.69 -22.72 0.29
N ILE A 37 -5.75 -21.75 0.39
CA ILE A 37 -4.33 -22.01 0.64
C ILE A 37 -4.12 -22.57 2.06
N GLU A 38 -4.77 -21.99 3.06
CA GLU A 38 -4.70 -22.47 4.45
C GLU A 38 -5.18 -23.92 4.59
N LEU A 39 -6.27 -24.26 3.91
CA LEU A 39 -6.81 -25.62 3.90
C LEU A 39 -5.94 -26.61 3.11
N GLY A 40 -5.18 -26.13 2.11
CA GLY A 40 -4.31 -26.96 1.27
C GLY A 40 -2.95 -27.29 1.88
N LYS A 41 -2.50 -26.58 2.92
CA LYS A 41 -1.21 -26.79 3.60
C LYS A 41 -1.19 -27.97 4.58
N THR A 42 -2.18 -28.86 4.56
CA THR A 42 -2.25 -29.94 5.56
C THR A 42 -1.13 -30.97 5.36
N PRO A 43 -0.37 -31.33 6.42
CA PRO A 43 0.89 -32.08 6.32
C PRO A 43 0.78 -33.57 5.95
N ASN A 44 -0.42 -34.10 5.72
CA ASN A 44 -0.67 -35.54 5.56
C ASN A 44 -1.07 -35.96 4.13
N ASP A 45 -0.90 -35.08 3.13
CA ASP A 45 -1.30 -35.43 1.77
C ASP A 45 -0.15 -35.13 0.80
N ASN A 46 0.50 -36.19 0.30
CA ASN A 46 1.53 -36.14 -0.74
C ASN A 46 0.94 -35.84 -2.13
N SER A 47 -0.35 -35.47 -2.21
CA SER A 47 -0.95 -35.00 -3.46
C SER A 47 -0.55 -33.56 -3.78
N ALA A 48 -0.27 -33.30 -5.05
CA ALA A 48 0.28 -32.03 -5.53
C ALA A 48 -0.44 -30.81 -4.92
N PRO A 49 0.29 -29.84 -4.34
CA PRO A 49 -0.34 -28.63 -3.79
C PRO A 49 -1.17 -27.96 -4.88
N ASN A 50 -2.43 -27.63 -4.57
CA ASN A 50 -3.26 -26.89 -5.51
C ASN A 50 -2.68 -25.47 -5.60
N ASP A 51 -1.92 -25.17 -6.65
CA ASP A 51 -1.29 -23.86 -6.85
C ASP A 51 -2.21 -22.85 -7.53
N LYS A 52 -3.35 -23.31 -8.06
CA LYS A 52 -4.36 -22.45 -8.69
C LYS A 52 -4.90 -21.33 -7.79
N PRO A 53 -5.19 -21.55 -6.48
CA PRO A 53 -5.59 -20.48 -5.58
C PRO A 53 -4.49 -19.43 -5.41
N LEU A 54 -3.21 -19.84 -5.42
CA LEU A 54 -2.08 -18.92 -5.29
C LEU A 54 -1.93 -18.04 -6.54
N GLU A 55 -2.05 -18.64 -7.73
CA GLU A 55 -2.04 -17.90 -9.00
C GLU A 55 -3.24 -16.93 -9.13
N ARG A 56 -4.43 -17.37 -8.69
CA ARG A 56 -5.63 -16.54 -8.64
C ARG A 56 -5.49 -15.38 -7.66
N ARG A 57 -4.89 -15.62 -6.49
CA ARG A 57 -4.61 -14.58 -5.48
C ARG A 57 -3.61 -13.55 -6.00
N ALA A 58 -2.53 -13.99 -6.63
CA ALA A 58 -1.55 -13.11 -7.26
C ALA A 58 -2.21 -12.21 -8.32
N THR A 59 -3.08 -12.80 -9.15
CA THR A 59 -3.83 -12.07 -10.18
C THR A 59 -4.80 -11.07 -9.54
N ALA A 60 -5.55 -11.46 -8.51
CA ALA A 60 -6.48 -10.56 -7.83
C ALA A 60 -5.75 -9.40 -7.12
N HIS A 61 -4.61 -9.66 -6.46
CA HIS A 61 -3.77 -8.61 -5.89
C HIS A 61 -3.18 -7.68 -6.96
N SER A 62 -2.88 -8.17 -8.17
CA SER A 62 -2.39 -7.31 -9.26
C SER A 62 -3.43 -6.29 -9.74
N MET A 63 -4.72 -6.55 -9.50
CA MET A 63 -5.81 -5.65 -9.88
C MET A 63 -6.06 -4.56 -8.82
N ILE A 64 -5.60 -4.77 -7.58
CA ILE A 64 -5.72 -3.80 -6.48
C ILE A 64 -4.37 -3.12 -6.31
N PRO A 65 -4.24 -1.84 -6.66
CA PRO A 65 -2.91 -1.25 -6.79
C PRO A 65 -2.21 -1.07 -5.43
N GLU A 66 -2.92 -1.00 -4.31
CA GLU A 66 -2.36 -1.00 -2.94
C GLU A 66 -1.68 -2.33 -2.59
N ASN A 67 -2.11 -3.42 -3.24
CA ASN A 67 -1.71 -4.80 -2.94
C ASN A 67 -0.65 -5.37 -3.90
N LEU A 68 -0.03 -4.55 -4.74
CA LEU A 68 0.99 -4.99 -5.71
C LEU A 68 2.17 -5.74 -5.04
N LYS A 69 2.50 -5.37 -3.79
CA LYS A 69 3.55 -6.06 -3.00
C LYS A 69 3.21 -7.53 -2.77
N TYR A 70 1.97 -7.82 -2.36
CA TYR A 70 1.51 -9.18 -2.12
C TYR A 70 1.41 -9.99 -3.42
N ALA A 71 1.02 -9.34 -4.53
CA ALA A 71 1.05 -9.98 -5.85
C ALA A 71 2.48 -10.42 -6.24
N LEU A 72 3.47 -9.58 -5.96
CA LEU A 72 4.87 -9.87 -6.25
C LEU A 72 5.38 -11.06 -5.41
N GLU A 73 5.07 -11.09 -4.11
CA GLU A 73 5.38 -12.23 -3.24
C GLU A 73 4.78 -13.53 -3.80
N ASP A 74 3.50 -13.54 -4.12
CA ASP A 74 2.83 -14.74 -4.65
C ASP A 74 3.46 -15.20 -5.98
N TYR A 75 3.71 -14.29 -6.93
CA TYR A 75 4.37 -14.66 -8.18
C TYR A 75 5.82 -15.11 -7.99
N THR A 76 6.56 -14.57 -7.02
CA THR A 76 7.93 -15.04 -6.74
C THR A 76 7.94 -16.46 -6.21
N THR A 77 7.00 -16.82 -5.32
CA THR A 77 6.85 -18.21 -4.85
C THR A 77 6.49 -19.17 -6.00
N LEU A 78 5.61 -18.75 -6.92
CA LEU A 78 5.27 -19.52 -8.12
C LEU A 78 6.45 -19.67 -9.08
N ALA A 79 7.26 -18.62 -9.26
CA ALA A 79 8.45 -18.64 -10.12
C ALA A 79 9.54 -19.55 -9.56
N GLN A 80 9.71 -19.60 -8.23
CA GLN A 80 10.62 -20.53 -7.56
C GLN A 80 10.17 -21.98 -7.73
N LYS A 81 8.85 -22.24 -7.63
CA LYS A 81 8.28 -23.58 -7.78
C LYS A 81 8.29 -24.07 -9.23
N TYR A 82 8.09 -23.18 -10.18
CA TYR A 82 7.98 -23.49 -11.61
C TYR A 82 8.93 -22.63 -12.45
N PRO A 83 10.26 -22.87 -12.37
CA PRO A 83 11.26 -22.05 -13.05
C PRO A 83 11.16 -22.08 -14.58
N GLU A 84 10.62 -23.17 -15.14
CA GLU A 84 10.38 -23.38 -16.58
C GLU A 84 9.33 -22.40 -17.16
N ARG A 85 8.43 -21.87 -16.32
CA ARG A 85 7.35 -21.00 -16.76
C ARG A 85 7.83 -19.55 -16.80
N SER A 86 8.18 -19.05 -17.99
CA SER A 86 8.57 -17.64 -18.20
C SER A 86 7.48 -16.65 -17.80
N PHE A 87 6.21 -17.06 -17.91
CA PHE A 87 5.03 -16.26 -17.58
C PHE A 87 5.12 -15.57 -16.20
N TYR A 88 5.60 -16.27 -15.17
CA TYR A 88 5.70 -15.67 -13.83
C TYR A 88 6.79 -14.59 -13.75
N LYS A 89 7.91 -14.77 -14.47
CA LYS A 89 8.99 -13.78 -14.54
C LYS A 89 8.50 -12.50 -15.25
N GLU A 90 7.76 -12.66 -16.34
CA GLU A 90 7.13 -11.55 -17.07
C GLU A 90 6.14 -10.78 -16.18
N ARG A 91 5.28 -11.50 -15.42
CA ARG A 91 4.36 -10.89 -14.46
C ARG A 91 5.10 -10.12 -13.36
N ILE A 92 6.17 -10.67 -12.79
CA ILE A 92 7.00 -9.99 -11.79
C ILE A 92 7.60 -8.70 -12.34
N ASN A 93 8.12 -8.72 -13.57
CA ASN A 93 8.70 -7.53 -14.20
C ASN A 93 7.64 -6.46 -14.43
N SER A 94 6.47 -6.83 -14.96
CA SER A 94 5.35 -5.91 -15.16
C SER A 94 4.89 -5.26 -13.84
N LEU A 95 4.81 -6.04 -12.75
CA LEU A 95 4.46 -5.52 -11.43
C LEU A 95 5.52 -4.55 -10.90
N LYS A 96 6.80 -4.86 -11.06
CA LYS A 96 7.90 -3.95 -10.67
C LYS A 96 7.83 -2.63 -11.42
N GLU A 97 7.53 -2.66 -12.71
CA GLU A 97 7.32 -1.45 -13.49
C GLU A 97 6.10 -0.65 -13.03
N GLN A 98 5.00 -1.32 -12.67
CA GLN A 98 3.82 -0.64 -12.12
C GLN A 98 4.14 0.03 -10.78
N MET A 99 4.91 -0.65 -9.92
CA MET A 99 5.37 -0.09 -8.65
C MET A 99 6.34 1.09 -8.86
N ALA A 100 7.24 1.00 -9.83
CA ALA A 100 8.17 2.10 -10.16
C ALA A 100 7.46 3.30 -10.80
N ARG A 101 6.38 3.05 -11.56
CA ARG A 101 5.53 4.09 -12.16
C ARG A 101 4.66 4.83 -11.16
N ARG A 102 4.35 4.24 -10.00
CA ARG A 102 3.73 4.96 -8.88
C ARG A 102 4.86 5.73 -8.17
N PRO A 103 5.07 7.04 -8.46
CA PRO A 103 5.99 7.81 -7.64
C PRO A 103 5.42 7.76 -6.23
N GLU A 104 6.24 7.32 -5.26
CA GLU A 104 6.07 7.52 -3.82
C GLU A 104 5.02 8.63 -3.53
N GLU A 105 3.75 8.28 -3.30
CA GLU A 105 2.71 9.26 -2.93
C GLU A 105 2.84 9.65 -1.45
N ARG A 106 3.52 8.80 -0.66
CA ARG A 106 3.86 9.03 0.75
C ARG A 106 4.70 10.30 1.02
N PRO A 107 5.76 10.65 0.26
CA PRO A 107 6.46 11.91 0.46
C PRO A 107 5.60 13.12 0.18
N LYS A 108 4.51 13.07 -0.59
CA LYS A 108 3.67 14.27 -0.78
C LYS A 108 2.79 14.54 0.43
N GLU A 109 2.06 13.55 0.92
CA GLU A 109 1.23 13.71 2.13
C GLU A 109 2.08 13.98 3.37
N LEU A 110 3.22 13.28 3.48
CA LEU A 110 4.17 13.50 4.56
C LEU A 110 4.82 14.88 4.46
N PHE A 111 5.19 15.33 3.26
CA PHE A 111 5.76 16.66 3.06
C PHE A 111 4.73 17.74 3.37
N GLU A 112 3.47 17.58 2.97
CA GLU A 112 2.45 18.58 3.30
C GLU A 112 2.10 18.60 4.79
N TRP A 113 2.09 17.43 5.45
CA TRP A 113 1.99 17.40 6.90
C TRP A 113 3.19 18.07 7.57
N LEU A 114 4.42 17.78 7.12
CA LEU A 114 5.65 18.39 7.64
C LEU A 114 5.67 19.91 7.42
N LYS A 115 5.25 20.36 6.25
CA LYS A 115 5.17 21.78 5.89
C LYS A 115 4.17 22.50 6.78
N LYS A 116 2.97 21.94 6.94
CA LYS A 116 1.95 22.50 7.84
C LYS A 116 2.45 22.57 9.29
N ALA A 117 3.12 21.52 9.77
CA ALA A 117 3.68 21.49 11.12
C ALA A 117 4.81 22.53 11.31
N LEU A 118 5.62 22.80 10.27
CA LEU A 118 6.67 23.82 10.29
C LEU A 118 6.07 25.24 10.31
N ASP A 119 5.04 25.47 9.50
CA ASP A 119 4.33 26.75 9.41
C ASP A 119 3.73 27.13 10.78
N GLU A 120 3.01 26.19 11.41
CA GLU A 120 2.37 26.39 12.73
C GLU A 120 3.38 26.58 13.87
N LYS A 121 4.46 25.77 13.92
CA LYS A 121 5.38 25.78 15.07
C LYS A 121 6.47 26.82 14.99
N VAL A 122 6.90 27.21 13.79
CA VAL A 122 8.09 28.04 13.61
C VAL A 122 7.76 29.35 12.92
N ILE A 123 7.01 29.32 11.81
CA ILE A 123 6.84 30.51 10.96
C ILE A 123 5.83 31.50 11.55
N GLU A 124 4.65 31.05 11.97
CA GLU A 124 3.65 31.95 12.57
C GLU A 124 4.14 32.65 13.85
N PRO A 125 4.76 31.95 14.82
CA PRO A 125 5.24 32.59 16.05
C PRO A 125 6.36 33.61 15.78
N THR A 126 7.27 33.30 14.85
CA THR A 126 8.38 34.19 14.51
C THR A 126 7.91 35.44 13.78
N LEU A 127 6.95 35.33 12.85
CA LEU A 127 6.31 36.49 12.20
C LEU A 127 5.58 37.38 13.21
N LYS A 128 4.89 36.78 14.18
CA LYS A 128 4.21 37.53 15.25
C LYS A 128 5.22 38.26 16.15
N ALA A 129 6.35 37.64 16.47
CA ALA A 129 7.41 38.27 17.24
C ALA A 129 8.07 39.43 16.48
N LEU A 130 8.33 39.26 15.17
CA LEU A 130 8.92 40.28 14.32
C LEU A 130 8.01 41.49 14.11
N SER A 131 6.70 41.26 13.90
CA SER A 131 5.73 42.34 13.73
C SER A 131 5.52 43.13 15.03
N ALA A 132 5.50 42.45 16.18
CA ALA A 132 5.43 43.10 17.48
C ALA A 132 6.67 43.97 17.77
N SER A 133 7.87 43.49 17.43
CA SER A 133 9.10 44.28 17.60
C SER A 133 9.17 45.47 16.64
N ALA A 134 8.72 45.30 15.39
CA ALA A 134 8.63 46.39 14.42
C ALA A 134 7.62 47.47 14.85
N GLN A 135 6.45 47.07 15.36
CA GLN A 135 5.46 48.01 15.92
C GLN A 135 6.03 48.76 17.12
N TYR A 136 6.70 48.06 18.04
CA TYR A 136 7.33 48.69 19.21
C TYR A 136 8.40 49.71 18.80
N ALA A 137 9.27 49.36 17.84
CA ALA A 137 10.28 50.28 17.31
C ALA A 137 9.66 51.51 16.61
N GLY A 138 8.57 51.32 15.86
CA GLY A 138 7.83 52.43 15.25
C GLY A 138 7.23 53.38 16.28
N ILE A 139 6.68 52.84 17.38
CA ILE A 139 6.08 53.63 18.47
C ILE A 139 7.15 54.39 19.26
N THR A 140 8.29 53.76 19.56
CA THR A 140 9.38 54.40 20.33
C THR A 140 10.11 55.47 19.52
N CYS A 141 10.44 55.19 18.25
CA CYS A 141 11.00 56.22 17.37
C CYS A 141 10.01 57.34 17.12
N GLY A 142 8.73 57.02 16.89
CA GLY A 142 7.67 58.02 16.70
C GLY A 142 7.47 58.94 17.91
N THR A 143 7.49 58.38 19.13
CA THR A 143 7.38 59.17 20.36
C THR A 143 8.65 59.97 20.69
N ALA A 144 9.84 59.44 20.38
CA ALA A 144 11.10 60.16 20.54
C ALA A 144 11.21 61.36 19.59
N ILE A 145 10.83 61.19 18.32
CA ILE A 145 10.80 62.29 17.34
C ILE A 145 9.79 63.37 17.77
N ARG A 146 8.61 62.97 18.28
CA ARG A 146 7.60 63.93 18.76
C ARG A 146 8.05 64.75 19.98
N ARG A 147 8.92 64.19 20.84
CA ARG A 147 9.51 64.88 21.99
C ARG A 147 10.69 65.79 21.63
N LEU A 148 11.31 65.61 20.46
CA LEU A 148 12.39 66.47 19.98
C LEU A 148 11.87 67.73 19.26
N PHE A 149 10.60 67.75 18.86
CA PHE A 149 9.95 68.84 18.10
C PHE A 149 8.88 69.62 18.90
N LEU A 150 8.79 69.41 20.22
CA LEU A 150 7.98 70.19 21.18
C LEU A 150 8.90 70.76 22.26
#